data_AF-A0A9D6IT93-F1
#
_entry.id   AF-A0A9D6IT93-F1
#
_cell.length_a   1.000
_cell.length_b   1.000
_cell.length_c   1.000
_cell.angle_alpha   90.00
_cell.angle_beta   90.00
_cell.angle_gamma   90.00
#
_symmetry.space_group_name_H-M   'P 1'
#
loop_
_entity.id
_entity.type
_entity.pdbx_description
1 polymer ?
#
loop_
_entity_poly.entity_id
_entity_poly.type
_entity_poly.pdbx_seq_one_letter_code
_entity_poly.pdbx_strand_id
1 'polypeptide(L)' 'MMIWKMWQVEYYETSKGRRPVADFIESLDVKSRAKIARTVDLLEEFGTDLGMPYAKHLSRRPRR' A
#
# COMPACT_ATOMS: atom_id res chain seq x y z
N MET A 1 25.62 8.09 10.56
CA MET A 1 25.02 7.30 9.46
C MET A 1 23.58 7.02 9.86
N MET A 2 22.64 7.83 9.37
CA MET A 2 21.22 7.71 9.70
C MET A 2 20.65 6.52 8.94
N ILE A 3 20.28 5.45 9.65
CA ILE A 3 19.53 4.33 9.10
C ILE A 3 18.10 4.81 8.85
N TRP A 4 17.77 5.12 7.60
CA TRP A 4 16.40 5.39 7.20
C TRP A 4 15.59 4.12 7.44
N LYS A 5 14.57 4.23 8.28
CA LYS A 5 13.67 3.12 8.58
C LYS A 5 12.60 3.08 7.48
N MET A 6 12.99 2.62 6.29
CA MET A 6 12.01 2.33 5.24
C MET A 6 11.12 1.18 5.71
N TRP A 7 9.82 1.35 5.58
CA TRP A 7 8.86 0.28 5.79
C TRP A 7 8.92 -0.69 4.62
N GLN A 8 8.91 -1.99 4.89
CA GLN A 8 8.79 -2.99 3.84
C GLN A 8 7.33 -3.19 3.49
N VAL A 9 6.97 -2.93 2.23
CA VAL A 9 5.63 -3.20 1.71
C VAL A 9 5.65 -4.57 1.01
N GLU A 10 4.96 -5.54 1.61
CA GLU A 10 4.80 -6.87 1.05
C GLU A 10 3.44 -7.03 0.37
N TYR A 11 3.44 -7.55 -0.86
CA TYR A 11 2.21 -7.88 -1.56
C TYR A 11 1.63 -9.19 -1.04
N TYR A 12 0.32 -9.19 -0.79
CA TYR A 12 -0.37 -10.40 -0.41
C TYR A 12 -0.32 -11.44 -1.52
N GLU A 13 0.23 -12.61 -1.20
CA GLU A 13 0.24 -13.79 -2.04
C GLU A 13 -0.70 -14.85 -1.48
N THR A 14 -1.62 -15.33 -2.31
CA THR A 14 -2.53 -16.42 -1.93
C THR A 14 -1.76 -17.73 -1.84
N SER A 15 -2.28 -18.71 -1.10
CA SER A 15 -1.69 -20.07 -1.03
C SER A 15 -1.57 -20.79 -2.38
N LYS A 16 -2.21 -20.28 -3.43
CA LYS A 16 -2.14 -20.78 -4.80
C LYS A 16 -1.06 -20.05 -5.65
N GLY A 17 -0.25 -19.18 -5.04
CA GLY A 17 0.76 -18.37 -5.74
C GLY A 17 0.18 -17.19 -6.53
N ARG A 18 -1.13 -16.93 -6.43
CA ARG A 18 -1.75 -15.77 -7.09
C ARG A 18 -1.58 -14.52 -6.24
N ARG A 19 -1.25 -13.41 -6.90
CA ARG A 19 -1.10 -12.08 -6.30
C ARG A 19 -2.22 -11.17 -6.80
N PRO A 20 -3.44 -11.26 -6.24
CA PRO A 20 -4.59 -10.53 -6.74
C PRO A 20 -4.38 -9.01 -6.77
N VAL A 21 -3.55 -8.48 -5.87
CA VAL A 21 -3.17 -7.05 -5.87
C VAL A 21 -2.28 -6.71 -7.07
N ALA A 22 -1.31 -7.56 -7.41
CA ALA A 22 -0.45 -7.34 -8.57
C ALA A 22 -1.26 -7.48 -9.88
N ASP A 23 -2.05 -8.54 -10.03
CA ASP A 23 -2.98 -8.73 -11.16
C ASP A 23 -3.90 -7.51 -11.35
N PHE A 24 -4.43 -6.97 -10.25
CA PHE A 24 -5.26 -5.77 -10.30
C PHE A 24 -4.48 -4.54 -10.79
N ILE A 25 -3.28 -4.31 -10.25
CA ILE A 25 -2.42 -3.20 -10.68
C ILE A 25 -2.03 -3.36 -12.16
N GLU A 26 -1.72 -4.56 -12.63
CA GLU A 26 -1.39 -4.84 -14.03
C GLU A 26 -2.57 -4.66 -14.97
N SER A 27 -3.81 -4.92 -14.50
CA SER A 27 -5.03 -4.69 -15.29
C SER A 27 -5.40 -3.21 -15.48
N LEU A 28 -4.79 -2.30 -14.71
CA LEU A 28 -5.09 -0.87 -14.74
C LEU A 28 -4.24 -0.10 -15.76
N ASP A 29 -4.77 1.03 -16.23
CA ASP A 29 -4.04 1.96 -17.08
C ASP A 29 -2.73 2.46 -16.43
N VAL A 30 -1.76 2.82 -17.27
CA VAL A 30 -0.44 3.34 -16.85
C VAL A 30 -0.55 4.50 -15.84
N LYS A 31 -1.55 5.38 -16.02
CA LYS A 31 -1.81 6.51 -15.11
C LYS A 31 -2.24 6.06 -13.71
N SER A 32 -3.09 5.03 -13.64
CA SER A 32 -3.57 4.47 -12.38
C SER A 32 -2.47 3.68 -11.68
N ARG A 33 -1.68 2.92 -12.44
CA ARG A 33 -0.47 2.25 -11.93
C ARG A 33 0.51 3.21 -11.29
N ALA A 34 0.81 4.34 -11.95
CA ALA A 34 1.70 5.37 -11.40
C ALA A 34 1.15 5.97 -10.09
N LYS A 35 -0.18 6.13 -9.98
CA LYS A 35 -0.81 6.60 -8.74
C LYS A 35 -0.66 5.62 -7.59
N ILE A 36 -0.79 4.32 -7.88
CA ILE A 36 -0.62 3.26 -6.87
C ILE A 36 0.85 3.19 -6.45
N ALA A 37 1.78 3.17 -7.40
CA ALA A 37 3.22 3.18 -7.12
C ALA A 37 3.61 4.34 -6.20
N ARG A 38 3.17 5.57 -6.53
CA ARG A 38 3.39 6.75 -5.67
C ARG A 38 2.81 6.59 -4.26
N THR A 39 1.68 5.90 -4.12
CA THR A 39 1.07 5.66 -2.81
C THR A 39 1.86 4.62 -2.02
N VAL A 40 2.43 3.61 -2.69
CA VAL A 40 3.33 2.62 -2.09
C VAL A 40 4.64 3.27 -1.66
N ASP A 41 5.25 4.13 -2.48
CA ASP A 41 6.45 4.88 -2.12
C ASP A 41 6.22 5.71 -0.83
N LEU A 42 5.06 6.38 -0.75
CA LEU A 42 4.67 7.11 0.46
C LEU A 42 4.46 6.18 1.66
N LEU A 43 3.94 4.97 1.46
CA LEU A 43 3.82 3.96 2.52
C LEU A 43 5.19 3.45 2.97
N GLU A 44 6.17 3.29 2.07
CA GLU A 44 7.53 2.90 2.42
C GLU A 44 8.25 3.99 3.23
N GLU A 45 8.00 5.26 2.89
CA GLU A 45 8.60 6.42 3.55
C GLU A 45 7.95 6.76 4.91
N PHE A 46 6.61 6.78 4.99
CA PHE A 46 5.87 7.23 6.19
C PHE A 46 5.25 6.08 6.99
N GLY A 47 5.02 4.91 6.38
CA GLY A 47 4.44 3.73 7.02
C GLY A 47 3.12 3.98 7.72
N THR A 48 3.06 3.65 9.02
CA THR A 48 1.87 3.83 9.85
C THR A 48 1.58 5.28 10.21
N ASP A 49 2.52 6.20 10.00
CA ASP A 49 2.32 7.64 10.20
C ASP A 49 1.63 8.29 8.98
N LEU A 50 1.38 7.51 7.91
CA LEU A 50 0.65 8.00 6.75
C LEU A 50 -0.76 8.43 7.15
N GLY A 51 -0.95 9.73 7.32
CA GLY A 51 -2.21 10.36 7.66
C GLY A 51 -3.09 10.63 6.45
N MET A 52 -4.23 11.29 6.69
CA MET A 52 -5.09 11.78 5.62
C MET A 52 -4.35 12.82 4.76
N PRO A 53 -4.57 12.86 3.43
CA PRO A 53 -5.61 12.16 2.67
C PRO A 53 -5.20 10.78 2.11
N TYR A 54 -3.99 10.30 2.38
CA TYR A 54 -3.41 9.13 1.69
C TYR A 54 -3.71 7.80 2.38
N ALA A 55 -3.76 7.77 3.72
CA ALA A 55 -4.22 6.62 4.48
C ALA A 55 -5.22 7.02 5.56
N LYS A 56 -6.15 6.11 5.81
CA LYS A 56 -7.15 6.21 6.88
C LYS A 56 -7.14 4.90 7.62
N HIS A 57 -6.96 4.97 8.94
CA HIS A 57 -7.08 3.80 9.79
C HIS A 57 -8.48 3.20 9.67
N LEU A 58 -8.56 1.99 9.12
CA LEU A 58 -9.81 1.25 9.01
C LEU A 58 -10.11 0.59 10.37
N SER A 59 -10.57 1.41 11.32
CA SER A 59 -11.03 0.92 12.62
C SER A 59 -12.27 0.05 12.42
N ARG A 60 -12.17 -1.27 12.61
CA ARG A 60 -13.31 -2.21 12.57
C ARG A 60 -14.24 -2.11 13.80
N ARG A 61 -14.44 -0.91 14.35
CA ARG A 61 -15.41 -0.67 15.42
C ARG A 61 -16.73 -0.20 14.77
N PRO A 62 -17.80 -1.00 14.78
CA PRO A 62 -19.12 -0.45 14.56
C PRO A 62 -19.35 0.60 15.65
N ARG A 63 -19.60 1.86 15.26
CA ARG A 63 -20.11 2.86 16.22
C ARG A 63 -21.48 2.34 16.67
N ARG A 64 -21.55 1.91 17.93
CA ARG A 64 -22.82 1.77 18.65
C ARG A 64 -23.38 3.15 18.94
#